data_AF-A0A2H3HB52-F1
#
_entry.id   AF-A0A2H3HB52-F1
#
_cell.length_a   1.000
_cell.length_b   1.000
_cell.length_c   1.000
_cell.angle_alpha   90.00
_cell.angle_beta   90.00
_cell.angle_gamma   90.00
#
_symmetry.space_group_name_H-M   'P 1'
#
loop_
_entity.id
_entity.type
_entity.pdbx_description
1 polymer ?
#
loop_
_entity_poly.entity_id
_entity_poly.type
_entity_poly.pdbx_seq_one_letter_code
_entity_poly.pdbx_strand_id
1 'polypeptide(L)'
;MDFSISDYEIVVDSHSPAPPIRPRDELQTVNSSYLRGIVDMGSNGIRFSVTDLSPPFSRILPTIHVYRVSISLYDAQFDPETGQQVPIPADTIDDVIAALNRFKIVCTDLGVPEANIHVVATEATRAALNSAEFIKKIKAATGLVVDMLPKEDEGRIGSLGVASGFSDIRGLMMDLGGGSTQITWIISQGGNVRISDKGSISFPYGAAALTKTLEDLKRGKSKHEAEKAREKLRQEMSKNFEDAYKSLRIPESLVEEAKTNGGFPLYLSGGGFRGWGYLLLYMSQTGEKPHPISIINGYTVGKERFENTKAMEEVARNAHSVFRVSDRRRKQVPAVAFLINALSNAIPHGIRLAHFCQGGVREGLLFRELEPSIRAQDPLEVTTQRFAPESVEALYNLLMFSFPKPSQGGTRRFPESISKHVIRGFANIMYVHTIMDKELASTAAMYSTSTGLMAFTRGVSHEDRARLALMLESRYMGELPPRESKFKEALQSIITPEEVWWAAYLGRVGYLLGRLYPSGEIDESKPRIVLSSEWAWDLGRKKKGEGVQLTISIQKMKHDPAKLKKALRDHVNIVEKIGKKKNWIGGPDGWGLKVKLKIVEEDILILSDDSLH
;
A
#
# COMPACT_ATOMS: atom_id res chain seq x y z
N MET A 1 -23.12 35.70 52.92
CA MET A 1 -24.44 35.07 53.05
C MET A 1 -24.53 34.06 51.92
N ASP A 2 -24.73 32.82 52.33
CA ASP A 2 -24.80 31.62 51.50
C ASP A 2 -25.79 31.74 50.35
N PHE A 3 -25.44 31.18 49.20
CA PHE A 3 -26.42 30.64 48.28
C PHE A 3 -26.06 29.18 47.98
N SER A 4 -26.89 28.31 48.55
CA SER A 4 -26.91 26.86 48.43
C SER A 4 -27.18 26.42 46.99
N ILE A 5 -26.45 25.40 46.55
CA ILE A 5 -26.80 24.61 45.37
C ILE A 5 -27.90 23.63 45.81
N SER A 6 -29.14 23.86 45.37
CA SER A 6 -30.24 22.90 45.47
C SER A 6 -30.59 22.37 44.09
N ASP A 7 -30.44 21.06 43.94
CA ASP A 7 -31.30 20.13 43.21
C ASP A 7 -31.53 20.33 41.71
N TYR A 8 -30.64 19.70 40.93
CA TYR A 8 -31.05 19.03 39.69
C TYR A 8 -30.88 17.51 39.90
N GLU A 9 -31.98 16.82 40.16
CA GLU A 9 -32.04 15.36 40.13
C GLU A 9 -31.77 14.85 38.70
N ILE A 10 -30.67 14.13 38.52
CA ILE A 10 -30.44 13.31 37.34
C ILE A 10 -31.28 12.06 37.50
N VAL A 11 -32.37 11.96 36.74
CA VAL A 11 -33.11 10.69 36.57
C VAL A 11 -32.19 9.73 35.82
N VAL A 12 -31.58 8.80 36.55
CA VAL A 12 -30.83 7.69 35.97
C VAL A 12 -31.85 6.63 35.55
N ASP A 13 -32.21 6.63 34.28
CA ASP A 13 -33.00 5.55 33.69
C ASP A 13 -32.12 4.29 33.62
N SER A 14 -32.27 3.43 34.62
CA SER A 14 -31.81 2.04 34.55
C SER A 14 -32.63 1.34 33.46
N HIS A 15 -31.99 0.78 32.43
CA HIS A 15 -32.38 -0.37 31.58
C HIS A 15 -31.90 -0.21 30.12
N SER A 16 -30.57 -0.23 29.93
CA SER A 16 -29.90 -0.90 28.79
C SER A 16 -28.40 -0.78 29.02
N PRO A 17 -27.62 -1.87 29.10
CA PRO A 17 -26.18 -1.73 29.11
C PRO A 17 -25.78 -1.21 27.72
N ALA A 18 -25.28 0.02 27.67
CA ALA A 18 -24.39 0.40 26.58
C ALA A 18 -23.32 -0.70 26.43
N PRO A 19 -22.97 -1.13 25.20
CA PRO A 19 -21.89 -2.09 25.04
C PRO A 19 -20.68 -1.55 25.79
N PRO A 20 -19.97 -2.39 26.57
CA PRO A 20 -18.86 -1.91 27.38
C PRO A 20 -17.86 -1.25 26.44
N ILE A 21 -17.61 0.03 26.66
CA ILE A 21 -16.39 0.66 26.16
C ILE A 21 -15.29 -0.15 26.84
N ARG A 22 -14.63 -1.04 26.07
CA ARG A 22 -13.53 -1.84 26.59
C ARG A 22 -12.52 -0.86 27.20
N PRO A 23 -12.18 -1.01 28.49
CA PRO A 23 -11.17 -0.17 29.13
C PRO A 23 -9.87 -0.24 28.33
N ARG A 24 -9.04 0.81 28.48
CA ARG A 24 -7.68 0.90 27.94
C ARG A 24 -6.74 -0.25 28.38
N ASP A 25 -7.22 -1.13 29.26
CA ASP A 25 -6.52 -2.26 29.86
C ASP A 25 -6.50 -3.54 29.00
N GLU A 26 -7.20 -3.58 27.86
CA GLU A 26 -7.06 -4.64 26.83
C GLU A 26 -6.19 -4.20 25.64
N LEU A 27 -5.43 -3.11 25.77
CA LEU A 27 -4.18 -3.03 25.00
C LEU A 27 -3.30 -4.13 25.59
N GLN A 28 -3.16 -5.26 24.88
CA GLN A 28 -2.06 -6.19 25.09
C GLN A 28 -0.85 -5.35 25.48
N THR A 29 -0.36 -5.49 26.71
CA THR A 29 0.88 -4.85 27.12
C THR A 29 1.88 -5.18 26.02
N VAL A 30 2.26 -4.17 25.23
CA VAL A 30 3.10 -4.39 24.06
C VAL A 30 4.32 -5.12 24.60
N ASN A 31 4.46 -6.39 24.22
CA ASN A 31 5.56 -7.16 24.74
C ASN A 31 6.81 -6.54 24.12
N SER A 32 7.54 -5.80 24.94
CA SER A 32 8.67 -4.97 24.54
C SER A 32 9.72 -5.75 23.77
N SER A 33 9.78 -7.09 23.94
CA SER A 33 10.65 -7.96 23.15
C SER A 33 10.43 -7.89 21.64
N TYR A 34 9.25 -7.47 21.17
CA TYR A 34 8.94 -7.31 19.75
C TYR A 34 9.25 -5.93 19.19
N LEU A 35 9.54 -4.94 20.05
CA LEU A 35 9.90 -3.61 19.58
C LEU A 35 11.33 -3.62 19.04
N ARG A 36 11.52 -2.94 17.90
CA ARG A 36 12.82 -2.76 17.23
C ARG A 36 13.10 -1.28 17.06
N GLY A 37 14.22 -0.81 17.60
CA GLY A 37 14.74 0.52 17.33
C GLY A 37 15.74 0.44 16.17
N ILE A 38 15.46 1.08 15.04
CA ILE A 38 16.33 1.05 13.86
C ILE A 38 16.85 2.45 13.55
N VAL A 39 18.17 2.58 13.40
CA VAL A 39 18.85 3.77 12.90
C VAL A 39 19.50 3.46 11.55
N ASP A 40 19.14 4.23 10.52
CA ASP A 40 19.74 4.19 9.18
C ASP A 40 20.57 5.47 8.99
N MET A 41 21.89 5.35 9.11
CA MET A 41 22.86 6.41 8.89
C MET A 41 23.20 6.53 7.39
N GLY A 42 22.25 7.10 6.64
CA GLY A 42 22.40 7.35 5.22
C GLY A 42 23.18 8.63 4.89
N SER A 43 23.67 8.72 3.66
CA SER A 43 24.54 9.80 3.17
C SER A 43 23.98 11.22 3.31
N ASN A 44 22.67 11.37 3.21
CA ASN A 44 21.97 12.67 3.17
C ASN A 44 21.12 12.93 4.42
N GLY A 45 21.22 12.11 5.46
CA GLY A 45 20.38 12.22 6.66
C GLY A 45 20.23 10.91 7.37
N ILE A 46 20.18 10.99 8.71
CA ILE A 46 20.04 9.85 9.60
C ILE A 46 18.56 9.67 9.93
N ARG A 47 18.06 8.45 9.76
CA ARG A 47 16.65 8.10 9.99
C ARG A 47 16.53 7.20 11.19
N PHE A 48 15.55 7.49 12.03
CA PHE A 48 15.27 6.77 13.25
C PHE A 48 13.85 6.23 13.19
N SER A 49 13.63 5.01 13.65
CA SER A 49 12.29 4.44 13.76
C SER A 49 12.19 3.41 14.87
N VAL A 50 11.02 3.35 15.50
CA VAL A 50 10.62 2.21 16.34
C VAL A 50 9.49 1.48 15.64
N THR A 51 9.67 0.17 15.44
CA THR A 51 8.70 -0.71 14.79
C THR A 51 8.28 -1.81 15.75
N ASP A 52 6.98 -2.09 15.79
CA ASP A 52 6.40 -3.17 16.58
C ASP A 52 6.23 -4.42 15.70
N LEU A 53 6.98 -5.48 16.01
CA LEU A 53 6.89 -6.77 15.31
C LEU A 53 6.01 -7.79 16.06
N SER A 54 5.09 -7.33 16.90
CA SER A 54 4.16 -8.23 17.60
C SER A 54 3.22 -8.93 16.61
N PRO A 55 3.07 -10.26 16.69
CA PRO A 55 2.01 -10.97 15.98
C PRO A 55 0.62 -10.47 16.43
N PRO A 56 -0.40 -10.46 15.55
CA PRO A 56 -0.37 -10.92 14.16
C PRO A 56 0.07 -9.84 13.15
N PHE A 57 0.45 -8.63 13.59
CA PHE A 57 0.61 -7.48 12.70
C PHE A 57 2.03 -7.25 12.17
N SER A 58 2.99 -8.07 12.59
CA SER A 58 4.40 -7.94 12.20
C SER A 58 4.63 -7.84 10.68
N ARG A 59 3.78 -8.50 9.87
CA ARG A 59 3.82 -8.45 8.40
C ARG A 59 3.82 -7.03 7.82
N ILE A 60 3.05 -6.11 8.40
CA ILE A 60 2.89 -4.74 7.87
C ILE A 60 3.92 -3.75 8.45
N LEU A 61 4.87 -4.24 9.26
CA LEU A 61 5.90 -3.46 9.93
C LEU A 61 5.37 -2.17 10.61
N PRO A 62 4.40 -2.26 11.54
CA PRO A 62 3.80 -1.11 12.21
C PRO A 62 4.87 -0.20 12.84
N THR A 63 5.08 0.97 12.23
CA THR A 63 6.07 1.94 12.73
C THR A 63 5.38 2.90 13.69
N ILE A 64 5.66 2.74 14.97
CA ILE A 64 5.03 3.54 16.05
C ILE A 64 5.74 4.87 16.27
N HIS A 65 7.01 4.98 15.87
CA HIS A 65 7.77 6.21 15.94
C HIS A 65 8.71 6.35 14.75
N VAL A 66 8.82 7.55 14.17
CA VAL A 66 9.76 7.82 13.08
C VAL A 66 10.15 9.29 13.05
N TYR A 67 11.45 9.56 12.90
CA TYR A 67 11.94 10.90 12.57
C TYR A 67 13.23 10.83 11.74
N ARG A 68 13.62 11.97 11.19
CA ARG A 68 14.84 12.13 10.41
C ARG A 68 15.58 13.37 10.86
N VAL A 69 16.88 13.24 11.08
CA VAL A 69 17.77 14.37 11.29
C VAL A 69 18.49 14.69 9.97
N SER A 70 18.60 15.98 9.64
CA SER A 70 19.19 16.46 8.38
C SER A 70 20.71 16.62 8.47
N ILE A 71 21.42 15.66 9.06
CA ILE A 71 22.89 15.61 9.05
C ILE A 71 23.34 14.94 7.74
N SER A 72 24.04 15.67 6.88
CA SER A 72 24.55 15.13 5.62
C SER A 72 25.97 14.59 5.83
N LEU A 73 26.09 13.28 6.10
CA LEU A 73 27.39 12.63 6.25
C LEU A 73 28.23 12.72 4.97
N TYR A 74 27.60 12.77 3.79
CA TYR A 74 28.31 12.93 2.52
C TYR A 74 28.92 14.32 2.39
N ASP A 75 28.12 15.38 2.56
CA ASP A 75 28.60 16.75 2.37
C ASP A 75 29.65 17.13 3.43
N ALA A 76 29.52 16.61 4.65
CA ALA A 76 30.49 16.83 5.73
C ALA A 76 31.90 16.31 5.42
N GLN A 77 32.05 15.45 4.41
CA GLN A 77 33.33 14.86 4.02
C GLN A 77 33.99 15.57 2.85
N PHE A 78 33.46 16.71 2.38
CA PHE A 78 34.07 17.48 1.31
C PHE A 78 34.25 18.93 1.73
N ASP A 79 35.47 19.42 1.55
CA ASP A 79 35.78 20.84 1.74
C ASP A 79 34.97 21.69 0.73
N PRO A 80 34.16 22.66 1.18
CA PRO A 80 33.29 23.42 0.29
C PRO A 80 34.02 24.27 -0.77
N GLU A 81 35.27 24.69 -0.49
CA GLU A 81 36.03 25.58 -1.36
C GLU A 81 36.87 24.80 -2.37
N THR A 82 37.55 23.76 -1.90
CA THR A 82 38.50 22.96 -2.69
C THR A 82 37.86 21.71 -3.29
N GLY A 83 36.74 21.24 -2.73
CA GLY A 83 36.08 19.99 -3.10
C GLY A 83 36.88 18.74 -2.73
N GLN A 84 37.98 18.88 -1.98
CA GLN A 84 38.78 17.75 -1.53
C GLN A 84 38.06 16.98 -0.42
N GLN A 85 38.29 15.67 -0.38
CA GLN A 85 37.73 14.84 0.67
C GLN A 85 38.44 15.13 2.00
N VAL A 86 37.66 15.41 3.04
CA VAL A 86 38.13 15.65 4.41
C VAL A 86 37.53 14.61 5.37
N PRO A 87 38.17 14.35 6.53
CA PRO A 87 37.58 13.54 7.59
C PRO A 87 36.25 14.13 8.05
N ILE A 88 35.34 13.29 8.56
CA ILE A 88 34.08 13.77 9.19
C ILE A 88 34.46 14.71 10.36
N PRO A 89 34.04 15.99 10.31
CA PRO A 89 34.37 17.00 11.31
C PRO A 89 33.84 16.68 12.71
N ALA A 90 34.54 17.12 13.76
CA ALA A 90 34.22 16.77 15.15
C ALA A 90 32.82 17.23 15.59
N ASP A 91 32.40 18.42 15.18
CA ASP A 91 31.05 18.96 15.39
C ASP A 91 29.97 18.08 14.74
N THR A 92 30.21 17.57 13.52
CA THR A 92 29.31 16.61 12.87
C THR A 92 29.24 15.30 13.66
N ILE A 93 30.38 14.82 14.20
CA ILE A 93 30.39 13.62 15.05
C ILE A 93 29.57 13.84 16.32
N ASP A 94 29.72 15.00 16.97
CA ASP A 94 28.99 15.37 18.18
C ASP A 94 27.48 15.48 17.92
N ASP A 95 27.08 16.04 16.78
CA ASP A 95 25.68 16.10 16.35
C ASP A 95 25.06 14.70 16.15
N VAL A 96 25.82 13.77 15.56
CA VAL A 96 25.39 12.37 15.39
C VAL A 96 25.25 11.69 16.74
N ILE A 97 26.22 11.85 17.65
CA ILE A 97 26.17 11.31 19.01
C ILE A 97 24.95 11.85 19.77
N ALA A 98 24.70 13.16 19.69
CA ALA A 98 23.54 13.78 20.31
C ALA A 98 22.22 13.22 19.75
N ALA A 99 22.13 13.01 18.43
CA ALA A 99 20.96 12.41 17.79
C ALA A 99 20.72 10.96 18.23
N LEU A 100 21.78 10.16 18.37
CA LEU A 100 21.71 8.78 18.84
C LEU A 100 21.31 8.70 20.32
N ASN A 101 21.86 9.56 21.19
CA ASN A 101 21.47 9.61 22.60
C ASN A 101 20.01 10.02 22.78
N ARG A 102 19.51 11.00 22.00
CA ARG A 102 18.08 11.32 21.96
C ARG A 102 17.24 10.13 21.54
N PHE A 103 17.71 9.34 20.56
CA PHE A 103 17.01 8.12 20.16
C PHE A 103 16.98 7.06 21.26
N LYS A 104 18.06 6.88 22.03
CA LYS A 104 18.07 5.97 23.19
C LYS A 104 17.02 6.35 24.22
N ILE A 105 16.85 7.66 24.49
CA ILE A 105 15.80 8.16 25.38
C ILE A 105 14.43 7.76 24.84
N VAL A 106 14.14 8.05 23.57
CA VAL A 106 12.88 7.64 22.92
C VAL A 106 12.66 6.13 22.98
N CYS A 107 13.69 5.32 22.72
CA CYS A 107 13.61 3.88 22.83
C CYS A 107 13.28 3.44 24.26
N THR A 108 13.90 4.06 25.27
CA THR A 108 13.63 3.78 26.68
C THR A 108 12.18 4.13 27.04
N ASP A 109 11.71 5.31 26.62
CA ASP A 109 10.35 5.78 26.86
C ASP A 109 9.29 4.88 26.22
N LEU A 110 9.59 4.31 25.05
CA LEU A 110 8.73 3.36 24.34
C LEU A 110 8.91 1.91 24.81
N GLY A 111 9.84 1.65 25.72
CA GLY A 111 10.12 0.31 26.26
C GLY A 111 10.90 -0.61 25.31
N VAL A 112 11.62 -0.08 24.31
CA VAL A 112 12.47 -0.88 23.42
C VAL A 112 13.67 -1.44 24.21
N PRO A 113 13.88 -2.77 24.25
CA PRO A 113 15.06 -3.35 24.87
C PRO A 113 16.34 -2.85 24.19
N GLU A 114 17.39 -2.54 24.95
CA GLU A 114 18.64 -2.02 24.38
C GLU A 114 19.26 -2.98 23.34
N ALA A 115 19.10 -4.29 23.54
CA ALA A 115 19.53 -5.33 22.60
C ALA A 115 18.80 -5.31 21.24
N ASN A 116 17.64 -4.65 21.18
CA ASN A 116 16.81 -4.50 19.96
C ASN A 116 17.04 -3.15 19.27
N ILE A 117 18.04 -2.36 19.69
CA ILE A 117 18.43 -1.11 19.04
C ILE A 117 19.56 -1.41 18.05
N HIS A 118 19.27 -1.31 16.76
CA HIS A 118 20.21 -1.57 15.68
C HIS A 118 20.57 -0.27 14.96
N VAL A 119 21.88 0.04 14.89
CA VAL A 119 22.39 1.18 14.15
C VAL A 119 23.14 0.67 12.93
N VAL A 120 22.64 1.01 11.74
CA VAL A 120 23.22 0.59 10.47
C VAL A 120 23.72 1.80 9.71
N ALA A 121 24.94 1.70 9.16
CA ALA A 121 25.57 2.74 8.38
C ALA A 121 25.88 2.27 6.95
N THR A 122 25.67 3.15 5.97
CA THR A 122 25.81 2.83 4.55
C THR A 122 27.02 3.53 3.91
N GLU A 123 26.94 3.84 2.62
CA GLU A 123 28.04 4.31 1.78
C GLU A 123 28.84 5.48 2.36
N ALA A 124 28.19 6.56 2.84
CA ALA A 124 28.92 7.74 3.30
C ALA A 124 29.83 7.45 4.50
N THR A 125 29.36 6.67 5.47
CA THR A 125 30.20 6.27 6.61
C THR A 125 31.34 5.37 6.17
N ARG A 126 31.11 4.49 5.18
CA ARG A 126 32.13 3.57 4.63
C ARG A 126 33.24 4.31 3.89
N ALA A 127 32.87 5.38 3.17
CA ALA A 127 33.80 6.17 2.36
C ALA A 127 34.65 7.16 3.18
N ALA A 128 34.31 7.40 4.44
CA ALA A 128 34.97 8.39 5.28
C ALA A 128 36.42 8.05 5.62
N LEU A 129 37.31 9.05 5.46
CA LEU A 129 38.74 8.93 5.78
C LEU A 129 38.97 8.49 7.24
N ASN A 130 38.12 8.95 8.16
CA ASN A 130 38.17 8.63 9.59
C ASN A 130 37.02 7.70 10.04
N SER A 131 36.51 6.84 9.15
CA SER A 131 35.36 5.94 9.44
C SER A 131 35.53 5.14 10.74
N ALA A 132 36.70 4.52 10.94
CA ALA A 132 36.98 3.72 12.13
C ALA A 132 36.99 4.57 13.42
N GLU A 133 37.54 5.77 13.37
CA GLU A 133 37.55 6.71 14.49
C GLU A 133 36.13 7.18 14.82
N PHE A 134 35.36 7.55 13.79
CA PHE A 134 33.97 7.97 13.91
C PHE A 134 33.10 6.91 14.59
N ILE A 135 33.16 5.66 14.13
CA ILE A 135 32.43 4.54 14.72
C ILE A 135 32.87 4.30 16.18
N LYS A 136 34.18 4.38 16.46
CA LYS A 136 34.72 4.23 17.80
C LYS A 136 34.20 5.33 18.76
N LYS A 137 34.14 6.57 18.30
CA LYS A 137 33.59 7.70 19.07
C LYS A 137 32.11 7.50 19.38
N ILE A 138 31.31 7.06 18.41
CA ILE A 138 29.89 6.73 18.62
C ILE A 138 29.74 5.66 19.70
N LYS A 139 30.48 4.56 19.59
CA LYS A 139 30.42 3.46 20.57
C LYS A 139 30.83 3.93 21.97
N ALA A 140 31.90 4.71 22.08
CA ALA A 140 32.37 5.23 23.36
C ALA A 140 31.35 6.17 24.04
N ALA A 141 30.66 7.01 23.27
CA ALA A 141 29.73 8.01 23.81
C ALA A 141 28.30 7.51 24.03
N THR A 142 27.85 6.49 23.27
CA THR A 142 26.45 6.04 23.27
C THR A 142 26.26 4.59 23.74
N GLY A 143 27.34 3.79 23.73
CA GLY A 143 27.28 2.34 23.91
C GLY A 143 26.76 1.57 22.69
N LEU A 144 26.21 2.25 21.68
CA LEU A 144 25.65 1.62 20.50
C LEU A 144 26.74 1.14 19.54
N VAL A 145 26.54 -0.05 18.98
CA VAL A 145 27.39 -0.59 17.92
C VAL A 145 26.82 -0.17 16.58
N VAL A 146 27.68 0.36 15.70
CA VAL A 146 27.32 0.72 14.33
C VAL A 146 27.73 -0.41 13.41
N ASP A 147 26.74 -1.04 12.80
CA ASP A 147 26.92 -2.09 11.80
C ASP A 147 27.12 -1.46 10.42
N MET A 148 28.32 -1.62 9.86
CA MET A 148 28.62 -1.18 8.51
C MET A 148 28.02 -2.16 7.51
N LEU A 149 27.00 -1.72 6.76
CA LEU A 149 26.35 -2.55 5.76
C LEU A 149 27.26 -2.71 4.53
N PRO A 150 27.59 -3.94 4.10
CA PRO A 150 28.30 -4.17 2.84
C PRO A 150 27.53 -3.61 1.65
N LYS A 151 28.23 -3.23 0.57
CA LYS A 151 27.61 -2.62 -0.61
C LYS A 151 26.63 -3.58 -1.29
N GLU A 152 27.01 -4.85 -1.37
CA GLU A 152 26.23 -5.94 -1.95
C GLU A 152 24.99 -6.22 -1.10
N ASP A 153 25.12 -6.12 0.21
CA ASP A 153 24.02 -6.30 1.15
C ASP A 153 23.02 -5.13 1.12
N GLU A 154 23.49 -3.89 0.92
CA GLU A 154 22.62 -2.72 0.81
C GLU A 154 21.59 -2.89 -0.32
N GLY A 155 22.03 -3.38 -1.49
CA GLY A 155 21.13 -3.70 -2.59
C GLY A 155 20.11 -4.78 -2.22
N ARG A 156 20.56 -5.87 -1.58
CA ARG A 156 19.70 -6.99 -1.17
C ARG A 156 18.69 -6.61 -0.10
N ILE A 157 19.13 -5.88 0.93
CA ILE A 157 18.25 -5.36 1.99
C ILE A 157 17.27 -4.33 1.40
N GLY A 158 17.72 -3.46 0.50
CA GLY A 158 16.84 -2.55 -0.23
C GLY A 158 15.73 -3.29 -1.00
N SER A 159 16.07 -4.39 -1.68
CA SER A 159 15.10 -5.26 -2.33
C SER A 159 14.13 -5.92 -1.36
N LEU A 160 14.59 -6.37 -0.18
CA LEU A 160 13.69 -6.85 0.89
C LEU A 160 12.77 -5.75 1.39
N GLY A 161 13.26 -4.52 1.49
CA GLY A 161 12.46 -3.35 1.86
C GLY A 161 11.34 -3.11 0.85
N VAL A 162 11.62 -3.20 -0.45
CA VAL A 162 10.59 -3.14 -1.49
C VAL A 162 9.63 -4.32 -1.38
N ALA A 163 10.13 -5.55 -1.27
CA ALA A 163 9.31 -6.76 -1.14
C ALA A 163 8.39 -6.73 0.09
N SER A 164 8.77 -6.05 1.18
CA SER A 164 7.92 -5.87 2.35
C SER A 164 6.59 -5.16 2.05
N GLY A 165 6.47 -4.45 0.93
CA GLY A 165 5.20 -3.89 0.49
C GLY A 165 4.24 -4.91 -0.13
N PHE A 166 4.73 -6.02 -0.69
CA PHE A 166 3.94 -6.86 -1.61
C PHE A 166 3.80 -8.29 -1.09
N SER A 167 2.65 -8.92 -1.31
CA SER A 167 2.48 -10.37 -1.12
C SER A 167 3.32 -11.13 -2.16
N ASP A 168 3.18 -10.74 -3.42
CA ASP A 168 3.97 -11.26 -4.54
C ASP A 168 4.58 -10.11 -5.35
N ILE A 169 5.82 -10.28 -5.79
CA ILE A 169 6.54 -9.30 -6.63
C ILE A 169 7.30 -10.05 -7.72
N ARG A 170 7.23 -9.57 -8.97
CA ARG A 170 7.93 -10.17 -10.12
C ARG A 170 8.31 -9.07 -11.11
N GLY A 171 9.59 -8.86 -11.34
CA GLY A 171 10.08 -7.87 -12.32
C GLY A 171 11.46 -7.33 -12.01
N LEU A 172 11.76 -6.14 -12.54
CA LEU A 172 13.01 -5.42 -12.26
C LEU A 172 12.83 -4.49 -11.06
N MET A 173 13.85 -4.34 -10.24
CA MET A 173 13.86 -3.43 -9.10
C MET A 173 15.00 -2.43 -9.26
N MET A 174 14.69 -1.16 -9.02
CA MET A 174 15.69 -0.09 -9.03
C MET A 174 15.56 0.82 -7.81
N ASP A 175 16.71 1.22 -7.28
CA ASP A 175 16.81 2.23 -6.23
C ASP A 175 17.60 3.43 -6.74
N LEU A 176 17.05 4.63 -6.56
CA LEU A 176 17.69 5.89 -6.95
C LEU A 176 18.01 6.75 -5.73
N GLY A 177 19.27 6.69 -5.34
CA GLY A 177 19.88 7.51 -4.31
C GLY A 177 20.39 8.86 -4.82
N GLY A 178 21.17 9.54 -3.98
CA GLY A 178 21.84 10.79 -4.34
C GLY A 178 23.10 10.57 -5.17
N GLY A 179 23.95 9.61 -4.77
CA GLY A 179 25.22 9.29 -5.42
C GLY A 179 25.13 8.20 -6.47
N SER A 180 24.27 7.20 -6.24
CA SER A 180 24.18 6.01 -7.08
C SER A 180 22.76 5.64 -7.50
N THR A 181 22.68 4.76 -8.51
CA THR A 181 21.49 4.03 -8.91
C THR A 181 21.79 2.54 -8.93
N GLN A 182 20.93 1.73 -8.36
CA GLN A 182 21.05 0.27 -8.31
C GLN A 182 19.98 -0.39 -9.18
N ILE A 183 20.32 -1.51 -9.81
CA ILE A 183 19.37 -2.36 -10.54
C ILE A 183 19.57 -3.85 -10.22
N THR A 184 18.47 -4.58 -10.07
CA THR A 184 18.43 -6.04 -9.99
C THR A 184 17.08 -6.56 -10.51
N TRP A 185 16.90 -7.88 -10.59
CA TRP A 185 15.58 -8.48 -10.71
C TRP A 185 15.11 -8.95 -9.33
N ILE A 186 13.79 -9.01 -9.13
CA ILE A 186 13.20 -9.47 -7.88
C ILE A 186 12.02 -10.42 -8.15
N ILE A 187 11.99 -11.52 -7.40
CA ILE A 187 10.87 -12.45 -7.31
C ILE A 187 10.59 -12.69 -5.83
N SER A 188 9.43 -12.28 -5.33
CA SER A 188 8.89 -12.69 -4.03
C SER A 188 7.67 -13.53 -4.29
N GLN A 189 7.68 -14.76 -3.80
CA GLN A 189 6.55 -15.68 -3.88
C GLN A 189 6.51 -16.55 -2.63
N GLY A 190 5.34 -16.65 -2.00
CA GLY A 190 5.17 -17.45 -0.78
C GLY A 190 6.16 -17.05 0.33
N GLY A 191 6.45 -15.76 0.46
CA GLY A 191 7.37 -15.22 1.48
C GLY A 191 8.87 -15.40 1.19
N ASN A 192 9.23 -16.05 0.08
CA ASN A 192 10.62 -16.23 -0.34
C ASN A 192 11.02 -15.15 -1.35
N VAL A 193 11.93 -14.27 -0.95
CA VAL A 193 12.46 -13.21 -1.81
C VAL A 193 13.76 -13.68 -2.46
N ARG A 194 13.80 -13.63 -3.78
CA ARG A 194 14.95 -13.93 -4.62
C ARG A 194 15.32 -12.70 -5.45
N ILE A 195 16.61 -12.48 -5.57
CA ILE A 195 17.23 -11.51 -6.46
C ILE A 195 18.38 -12.19 -7.21
N SER A 196 19.07 -11.47 -8.09
CA SER A 196 20.28 -11.99 -8.74
C SER A 196 21.31 -12.46 -7.72
N ASP A 197 21.99 -13.58 -7.99
CA ASP A 197 23.13 -14.05 -7.19
C ASP A 197 24.30 -13.06 -7.20
N LYS A 198 24.30 -12.13 -8.17
CA LYS A 198 25.24 -11.00 -8.25
C LYS A 198 24.81 -9.81 -7.37
N GLY A 199 23.71 -9.92 -6.65
CA GLY A 199 23.10 -8.84 -5.88
C GLY A 199 22.49 -7.78 -6.78
N SER A 200 22.85 -6.52 -6.54
CA SER A 200 22.43 -5.38 -7.36
C SER A 200 23.64 -4.74 -8.03
N ILE A 201 23.50 -4.42 -9.32
CA ILE A 201 24.53 -3.67 -10.04
C ILE A 201 24.33 -2.18 -9.72
N SER A 202 25.40 -1.54 -9.27
CA SER A 202 25.39 -0.14 -8.83
C SER A 202 26.13 0.74 -9.84
N PHE A 203 25.48 1.80 -10.27
CA PHE A 203 26.05 2.82 -11.16
C PHE A 203 26.21 4.16 -10.45
N PRO A 204 27.16 5.01 -10.86
CA PRO A 204 27.34 6.37 -10.33
C PRO A 204 26.30 7.35 -10.91
N TYR A 205 25.06 6.90 -11.12
CA TYR A 205 23.99 7.67 -11.77
C TYR A 205 22.92 8.17 -10.79
N GLY A 206 23.32 8.44 -9.54
CA GLY A 206 22.41 8.99 -8.54
C GLY A 206 21.91 10.38 -8.93
N ALA A 207 20.77 10.79 -8.37
CA ALA A 207 20.10 12.02 -8.79
C ALA A 207 20.98 13.28 -8.62
N ALA A 208 21.76 13.36 -7.54
CA ALA A 208 22.68 14.49 -7.32
C ALA A 208 23.97 14.37 -8.13
N ALA A 209 24.55 13.17 -8.18
CA ALA A 209 25.76 12.90 -8.96
C ALA A 209 25.55 13.21 -10.45
N LEU A 210 24.45 12.72 -11.02
CA LEU A 210 24.11 12.92 -12.43
C LEU A 210 23.74 14.37 -12.73
N THR A 211 23.10 15.10 -11.80
CA THR A 211 22.92 16.57 -11.95
C THR A 211 24.27 17.26 -12.10
N LYS A 212 25.22 16.98 -11.19
CA LYS A 212 26.58 17.57 -11.26
C LYS A 212 27.30 17.19 -12.55
N THR A 213 27.26 15.92 -12.95
CA THR A 213 27.85 15.46 -14.22
C THR A 213 27.26 16.22 -15.42
N LEU A 214 25.93 16.39 -15.48
CA LEU A 214 25.29 17.11 -16.59
C LEU A 214 25.63 18.61 -16.60
N GLU A 215 25.86 19.22 -15.44
CA GLU A 215 26.35 20.60 -15.33
C GLU A 215 27.80 20.73 -15.81
N ASP A 216 28.68 19.82 -15.37
CA ASP A 216 30.09 19.75 -15.78
C ASP A 216 30.24 19.52 -17.28
N LEU A 217 29.34 18.73 -17.90
CA LEU A 217 29.34 18.51 -19.34
C LEU A 217 29.02 19.77 -20.15
N LYS A 218 28.35 20.77 -19.56
CA LYS A 218 28.03 22.06 -20.19
C LYS A 218 29.08 23.14 -19.91
N ARG A 219 29.72 23.10 -18.75
CA ARG A 219 30.65 24.14 -18.29
C ARG A 219 31.79 24.36 -19.27
N GLY A 220 31.94 25.59 -19.75
CA GLY A 220 33.03 26.00 -20.65
C GLY A 220 32.96 25.43 -22.07
N LYS A 221 31.86 24.78 -22.48
CA LYS A 221 31.70 24.19 -23.83
C LYS A 221 30.66 24.92 -24.66
N SER A 222 30.84 24.90 -25.98
CA SER A 222 29.80 25.36 -26.91
C SER A 222 28.54 24.48 -26.83
N LYS A 223 27.40 24.99 -27.30
CA LYS A 223 26.13 24.24 -27.33
C LYS A 223 26.27 22.90 -28.07
N HIS A 224 27.00 22.88 -29.18
CA HIS A 224 27.22 21.67 -29.97
C HIS A 224 28.10 20.63 -29.25
N GLU A 225 29.19 21.08 -28.64
CA GLU A 225 30.09 20.20 -27.87
C GLU A 225 29.41 19.64 -26.61
N ALA A 226 28.62 20.46 -25.92
CA ALA A 226 27.85 20.03 -24.76
C ALA A 226 26.83 18.95 -25.14
N GLU A 227 26.12 19.12 -26.26
CA GLU A 227 25.16 18.11 -26.74
C GLU A 227 25.86 16.81 -27.18
N LYS A 228 26.99 16.91 -27.88
CA LYS A 228 27.81 15.73 -28.24
C LYS A 228 28.32 14.97 -27.01
N ALA A 229 28.76 15.70 -25.98
CA ALA A 229 29.23 15.07 -24.73
C ALA A 229 28.08 14.43 -23.95
N ARG A 230 26.90 15.06 -23.95
CA ARG A 230 25.67 14.50 -23.39
C ARG A 230 25.21 13.23 -24.13
N GLU A 231 25.30 13.22 -25.46
CA GLU A 231 25.02 12.02 -26.27
C GLU A 231 25.97 10.88 -25.92
N LYS A 232 27.27 11.17 -25.83
CA LYS A 232 28.27 10.17 -25.43
C LYS A 232 27.96 9.57 -24.06
N LEU A 233 27.59 10.38 -23.07
CA LEU A 233 27.18 9.89 -21.76
C LEU A 233 25.93 9.01 -21.85
N ARG A 234 24.95 9.37 -22.68
CA ARG A 234 23.73 8.57 -22.88
C ARG A 234 24.07 7.19 -23.43
N GLN A 235 24.92 7.13 -24.46
CA GLN A 235 25.36 5.87 -25.07
C GLN A 235 26.13 5.00 -24.07
N GLU A 236 26.99 5.60 -23.25
CA GLU A 236 27.69 4.91 -22.17
C GLU A 236 26.71 4.33 -21.12
N MET A 237 25.76 5.14 -20.66
CA MET A 237 24.73 4.70 -19.72
C MET A 237 23.88 3.56 -20.30
N SER A 238 23.43 3.68 -21.54
CA SER A 238 22.64 2.63 -22.20
C SER A 238 23.43 1.33 -22.31
N LYS A 239 24.70 1.39 -22.74
CA LYS A 239 25.58 0.21 -22.76
C LYS A 239 25.74 -0.42 -21.38
N ASN A 240 25.94 0.40 -20.34
CA ASN A 240 26.08 -0.08 -18.98
C ASN A 240 24.80 -0.77 -18.46
N PHE A 241 23.61 -0.27 -18.84
CA PHE A 241 22.35 -0.95 -18.52
C PHE A 241 22.16 -2.25 -19.31
N GLU A 242 22.53 -2.30 -20.58
CA GLU A 242 22.51 -3.53 -21.39
C GLU A 242 23.45 -4.60 -20.82
N ASP A 243 24.66 -4.21 -20.44
CA ASP A 243 25.64 -5.12 -19.84
C ASP A 243 25.18 -5.60 -18.46
N ALA A 244 24.53 -4.72 -17.68
CA ALA A 244 23.91 -5.11 -16.42
C ALA A 244 22.76 -6.10 -16.62
N TYR A 245 21.88 -5.88 -17.61
CA TYR A 245 20.80 -6.81 -17.96
C TYR A 245 21.36 -8.21 -18.26
N LYS A 246 22.43 -8.31 -19.04
CA LYS A 246 23.12 -9.58 -19.35
C LYS A 246 23.74 -10.21 -18.10
N SER A 247 24.42 -9.41 -17.28
CA SER A 247 25.15 -9.87 -16.09
C SER A 247 24.25 -10.35 -14.97
N LEU A 248 23.07 -9.73 -14.79
CA LEU A 248 22.13 -10.06 -13.71
C LEU A 248 21.50 -11.45 -13.84
N ARG A 249 21.64 -12.13 -15.00
CA ARG A 249 21.06 -13.45 -15.28
C ARG A 249 19.57 -13.49 -14.94
N ILE A 250 18.81 -12.60 -15.58
CA ILE A 250 17.36 -12.48 -15.35
C ILE A 250 16.70 -13.82 -15.67
N PRO A 251 15.87 -14.37 -14.76
CA PRO A 251 15.17 -15.63 -14.99
C PRO A 251 14.35 -15.62 -16.27
N GLU A 252 14.43 -16.71 -17.04
CA GLU A 252 13.70 -16.85 -18.31
C GLU A 252 12.19 -16.64 -18.15
N SER A 253 11.62 -17.09 -17.02
CA SER A 253 10.21 -16.81 -16.68
C SER A 253 9.87 -15.31 -16.67
N LEU A 254 10.73 -14.44 -16.15
CA LEU A 254 10.50 -13.00 -16.18
C LEU A 254 10.64 -12.42 -17.60
N VAL A 255 11.57 -12.97 -18.39
CA VAL A 255 11.77 -12.55 -19.78
C VAL A 255 10.56 -12.92 -20.64
N GLU A 256 10.03 -14.13 -20.49
CA GLU A 256 8.81 -14.57 -21.19
C GLU A 256 7.59 -13.76 -20.75
N GLU A 257 7.42 -13.51 -19.45
CA GLU A 257 6.37 -12.61 -18.95
C GLU A 257 6.48 -11.20 -19.55
N ALA A 258 7.70 -10.66 -19.68
CA ALA A 258 7.92 -9.36 -20.30
C ALA A 258 7.60 -9.38 -21.80
N LYS A 259 7.98 -10.43 -22.54
CA LYS A 259 7.62 -10.59 -23.96
C LYS A 259 6.11 -10.65 -24.17
N THR A 260 5.42 -11.48 -23.39
CA THR A 260 3.96 -11.65 -23.48
C THR A 260 3.21 -10.37 -23.14
N ASN A 261 3.65 -9.65 -22.11
CA ASN A 261 2.94 -8.48 -21.60
C ASN A 261 3.41 -7.14 -22.22
N GLY A 262 4.43 -7.15 -23.08
CA GLY A 262 4.96 -5.93 -23.71
C GLY A 262 5.89 -5.09 -22.83
N GLY A 263 6.60 -5.74 -21.88
CA GLY A 263 7.66 -5.14 -21.07
C GLY A 263 7.66 -5.59 -19.61
N PHE A 264 8.76 -5.30 -18.92
CA PHE A 264 8.93 -5.62 -17.50
C PHE A 264 8.11 -4.69 -16.60
N PRO A 265 7.49 -5.21 -15.52
CA PRO A 265 7.17 -4.40 -14.35
C PRO A 265 8.45 -3.90 -13.70
N LEU A 266 8.49 -2.61 -13.36
CA LEU A 266 9.63 -1.95 -12.74
C LEU A 266 9.23 -1.41 -11.35
N TYR A 267 9.90 -1.90 -10.31
CA TYR A 267 9.66 -1.50 -8.92
C TYR A 267 10.71 -0.48 -8.49
N LEU A 268 10.26 0.72 -8.16
CA LEU A 268 11.10 1.89 -7.98
C LEU A 268 11.14 2.32 -6.51
N SER A 269 12.33 2.39 -5.93
CA SER A 269 12.58 2.96 -4.60
C SER A 269 13.54 4.14 -4.63
N GLY A 270 13.78 4.75 -3.49
CA GLY A 270 14.76 5.82 -3.36
C GLY A 270 14.20 7.23 -3.48
N GLY A 271 15.02 8.20 -3.09
CA GLY A 271 14.61 9.60 -2.98
C GLY A 271 14.30 10.23 -4.34
N GLY A 272 15.04 9.87 -5.38
CA GLY A 272 14.85 10.39 -6.73
C GLY A 272 13.57 9.87 -7.37
N PHE A 273 13.35 8.54 -7.36
CA PHE A 273 12.13 7.97 -7.94
C PHE A 273 10.87 8.31 -7.15
N ARG A 274 10.93 8.46 -5.82
CA ARG A 274 9.78 9.02 -5.07
C ARG A 274 9.45 10.45 -5.50
N GLY A 275 10.46 11.29 -5.76
CA GLY A 275 10.24 12.63 -6.30
C GLY A 275 9.55 12.60 -7.66
N TRP A 276 10.02 11.73 -8.56
CA TRP A 276 9.41 11.49 -9.87
C TRP A 276 7.95 11.03 -9.77
N GLY A 277 7.68 10.06 -8.89
CA GLY A 277 6.33 9.54 -8.67
C GLY A 277 5.36 10.59 -8.12
N TYR A 278 5.79 11.45 -7.19
CA TYR A 278 4.94 12.56 -6.72
C TYR A 278 4.69 13.63 -7.79
N LEU A 279 5.62 13.86 -8.73
CA LEU A 279 5.38 14.74 -9.89
C LEU A 279 4.32 14.15 -10.83
N LEU A 280 4.43 12.85 -11.13
CA LEU A 280 3.43 12.11 -11.91
C LEU A 280 2.05 12.11 -11.23
N LEU A 281 2.04 11.95 -9.90
CA LEU A 281 0.81 11.97 -9.11
C LEU A 281 0.19 13.36 -9.13
N TYR A 282 0.98 14.42 -8.94
CA TYR A 282 0.53 15.80 -9.06
C TYR A 282 -0.12 16.07 -10.42
N MET A 283 0.52 15.66 -11.52
CA MET A 283 -0.08 15.80 -12.85
C MET A 283 -1.41 15.04 -12.99
N SER A 284 -1.48 13.85 -12.40
CA SER A 284 -2.71 13.06 -12.39
C SER A 284 -3.79 13.69 -11.51
N GLN A 285 -3.43 14.56 -10.57
CA GLN A 285 -4.34 15.26 -9.66
C GLN A 285 -4.79 16.63 -10.17
N THR A 286 -4.04 17.26 -11.09
CA THR A 286 -4.40 18.57 -11.66
C THR A 286 -5.16 18.48 -12.98
N GLY A 287 -5.41 17.27 -13.50
CA GLY A 287 -6.20 17.05 -14.72
C GLY A 287 -7.71 17.10 -14.48
N GLU A 288 -8.49 16.90 -15.56
CA GLU A 288 -9.97 16.91 -15.51
C GLU A 288 -10.56 15.81 -14.61
N LYS A 289 -9.90 14.64 -14.57
CA LYS A 289 -10.24 13.51 -13.70
C LYS A 289 -9.12 13.31 -12.70
N PRO A 290 -9.18 13.98 -11.54
CA PRO A 290 -8.07 14.00 -10.59
C PRO A 290 -7.90 12.64 -9.90
N HIS A 291 -6.66 12.17 -9.81
CA HIS A 291 -6.33 10.94 -9.07
C HIS A 291 -6.60 11.11 -7.56
N PRO A 292 -7.48 10.30 -6.93
CA PRO A 292 -8.02 10.59 -5.59
C PRO A 292 -7.06 10.33 -4.43
N ILE A 293 -6.01 9.53 -4.63
CA ILE A 293 -5.16 9.01 -3.55
C ILE A 293 -3.78 9.69 -3.58
N SER A 294 -3.45 10.44 -2.53
CA SER A 294 -2.18 11.20 -2.40
C SER A 294 -1.03 10.40 -1.78
N ILE A 295 -1.17 9.08 -1.71
CA ILE A 295 -0.16 8.16 -1.17
C ILE A 295 0.74 7.72 -2.34
N ILE A 296 2.07 7.73 -2.16
CA ILE A 296 2.97 7.24 -3.22
C ILE A 296 3.03 5.72 -3.28
N ASN A 297 2.73 5.05 -2.16
CA ASN A 297 2.83 3.60 -2.09
C ASN A 297 1.61 2.92 -2.74
N GLY A 298 1.85 1.97 -3.63
CA GLY A 298 0.80 1.38 -4.46
C GLY A 298 0.42 2.25 -5.67
N TYR A 299 1.07 3.40 -5.86
CA TYR A 299 0.91 4.20 -7.07
C TYR A 299 1.66 3.54 -8.23
N THR A 300 0.94 3.29 -9.31
CA THR A 300 1.46 2.64 -10.51
C THR A 300 1.11 3.47 -11.74
N VAL A 301 2.04 3.56 -12.70
CA VAL A 301 1.77 4.19 -14.00
C VAL A 301 2.25 3.31 -15.14
N GLY A 302 1.59 3.40 -16.28
CA GLY A 302 2.04 2.75 -17.52
C GLY A 302 3.25 3.44 -18.15
N LYS A 303 3.91 2.71 -19.06
CA LYS A 303 5.07 3.15 -19.84
C LYS A 303 4.97 4.58 -20.35
N GLU A 304 3.91 4.91 -21.09
CA GLU A 304 3.76 6.22 -21.74
C GLU A 304 3.83 7.39 -20.75
N ARG A 305 3.24 7.23 -19.56
CA ARG A 305 3.30 8.26 -18.51
C ARG A 305 4.66 8.29 -17.84
N PHE A 306 5.23 7.11 -17.55
CA PHE A 306 6.53 7.01 -16.88
C PHE A 306 7.66 7.63 -17.72
N GLU A 307 7.66 7.36 -19.02
CA GLU A 307 8.70 7.79 -19.98
C GLU A 307 8.46 9.19 -20.55
N ASN A 308 7.36 9.87 -20.21
CA ASN A 308 7.11 11.24 -20.66
C ASN A 308 7.94 12.27 -19.86
N THR A 309 9.26 12.24 -20.09
CA THR A 309 10.21 13.05 -19.33
C THR A 309 10.09 14.54 -19.63
N LYS A 310 9.68 14.91 -20.85
CA LYS A 310 9.49 16.31 -21.25
C LYS A 310 8.39 16.98 -20.44
N ALA A 311 7.25 16.30 -20.26
CA ALA A 311 6.17 16.81 -19.43
C ALA A 311 6.60 16.97 -17.97
N MET A 312 7.41 16.04 -17.44
CA MET A 312 7.95 16.17 -16.07
C MET A 312 8.88 17.37 -15.93
N GLU A 313 9.76 17.61 -16.90
CA GLU A 313 10.66 18.78 -16.90
C GLU A 313 9.88 20.10 -17.00
N GLU A 314 8.76 20.11 -17.71
CA GLU A 314 7.86 21.27 -17.77
C GLU A 314 7.18 21.54 -16.42
N VAL A 315 6.57 20.52 -15.81
CA VAL A 315 5.92 20.65 -14.50
C VAL A 315 6.94 21.05 -13.43
N ALA A 316 8.14 20.47 -13.44
CA ALA A 316 9.18 20.82 -12.49
C ALA A 316 9.63 22.29 -12.59
N ARG A 317 9.57 22.89 -13.79
CA ARG A 317 9.89 24.30 -14.01
C ARG A 317 8.74 25.24 -13.65
N ASN A 318 7.51 24.86 -14.00
CA ASN A 318 6.35 25.76 -13.96
C ASN A 318 5.56 25.69 -12.66
N ALA A 319 5.56 24.55 -11.97
CA ALA A 319 4.80 24.40 -10.73
C ALA A 319 5.47 25.18 -9.59
N HIS A 320 4.73 26.10 -8.98
CA HIS A 320 5.21 26.88 -7.83
C HIS A 320 5.61 25.97 -6.66
N SER A 321 4.74 25.02 -6.32
CA SER A 321 5.00 23.96 -5.36
C SER A 321 4.37 22.65 -5.83
N VAL A 322 4.97 21.53 -5.45
CA VAL A 322 4.43 20.19 -5.71
C VAL A 322 4.43 19.43 -4.38
N PHE A 323 3.28 18.85 -4.05
CA PHE A 323 3.11 18.11 -2.80
C PHE A 323 4.22 17.05 -2.62
N ARG A 324 4.90 17.07 -1.48
CA ARG A 324 5.99 16.13 -1.10
C ARG A 324 7.24 16.16 -1.98
N VAL A 325 7.39 17.17 -2.86
CA VAL A 325 8.58 17.39 -3.68
C VAL A 325 9.27 18.69 -3.25
N SER A 326 10.41 18.56 -2.55
CA SER A 326 11.28 19.69 -2.19
C SER A 326 11.93 20.34 -3.42
N ASP A 327 12.33 21.60 -3.32
CA ASP A 327 13.07 22.33 -4.36
C ASP A 327 14.33 21.59 -4.84
N ARG A 328 15.07 20.98 -3.91
CA ARG A 328 16.23 20.15 -4.23
C ARG A 328 15.89 19.01 -5.20
N ARG A 329 14.79 18.28 -4.94
CA ARG A 329 14.31 17.21 -5.82
C ARG A 329 13.80 17.75 -7.15
N ARG A 330 13.14 18.90 -7.14
CA ARG A 330 12.66 19.58 -8.36
C ARG A 330 13.83 19.93 -9.30
N LYS A 331 14.93 20.45 -8.75
CA LYS A 331 16.16 20.73 -9.51
C LYS A 331 16.83 19.48 -10.09
N GLN A 332 16.62 18.31 -9.49
CA GLN A 332 17.16 17.03 -9.95
C GLN A 332 16.35 16.38 -11.09
N VAL A 333 15.15 16.87 -11.40
CA VAL A 333 14.26 16.28 -12.42
C VAL A 333 14.94 16.07 -13.78
N PRO A 334 15.73 17.01 -14.34
CA PRO A 334 16.41 16.78 -15.61
C PRO A 334 17.41 15.62 -15.59
N ALA A 335 18.05 15.36 -14.44
CA ALA A 335 18.96 14.23 -14.28
C ALA A 335 18.18 12.91 -14.22
N VAL A 336 17.07 12.87 -13.46
CA VAL A 336 16.21 11.69 -13.40
C VAL A 336 15.56 11.40 -14.76
N ALA A 337 15.15 12.43 -15.49
CA ALA A 337 14.68 12.34 -16.87
C ALA A 337 15.74 11.73 -17.79
N PHE A 338 17.00 12.19 -17.68
CA PHE A 338 18.10 11.65 -18.47
C PHE A 338 18.34 10.16 -18.17
N LEU A 339 18.32 9.78 -16.89
CA LEU A 339 18.42 8.40 -16.43
C LEU A 339 17.30 7.51 -17.00
N ILE A 340 16.05 7.95 -16.90
CA ILE A 340 14.88 7.19 -17.39
C ILE A 340 14.96 6.99 -18.91
N ASN A 341 15.36 8.00 -19.67
CA ASN A 341 15.53 7.86 -21.12
C ASN A 341 16.64 6.87 -21.47
N ALA A 342 17.80 6.93 -20.79
CA ALA A 342 18.90 6.00 -21.03
C ALA A 342 18.52 4.56 -20.67
N LEU A 343 17.79 4.36 -19.56
CA LEU A 343 17.28 3.07 -19.12
C LEU A 343 16.25 2.49 -20.11
N SER A 344 15.26 3.28 -20.50
CA SER A 344 14.14 2.81 -21.33
C SER A 344 14.59 2.37 -22.72
N ASN A 345 15.67 2.96 -23.23
CA ASN A 345 16.29 2.56 -24.50
C ASN A 345 17.17 1.31 -24.38
N ALA A 346 17.63 0.96 -23.18
CA ALA A 346 18.64 -0.07 -22.95
C ALA A 346 18.08 -1.41 -22.48
N ILE A 347 16.93 -1.41 -21.79
CA ILE A 347 16.34 -2.65 -21.26
C ILE A 347 15.64 -3.42 -22.39
N PRO A 348 16.07 -4.65 -22.73
CA PRO A 348 15.37 -5.50 -23.68
C PRO A 348 13.90 -5.71 -23.28
N HIS A 349 13.01 -5.78 -24.26
CA HIS A 349 11.54 -5.86 -24.08
C HIS A 349 10.88 -4.61 -23.45
N GLY A 350 11.66 -3.65 -22.94
CA GLY A 350 11.18 -2.38 -22.40
C GLY A 350 10.47 -2.49 -21.05
N ILE A 351 9.88 -1.38 -20.62
CA ILE A 351 9.15 -1.23 -19.36
C ILE A 351 7.66 -1.16 -19.66
N ARG A 352 6.85 -1.89 -18.90
CA ARG A 352 5.38 -1.89 -19.03
C ARG A 352 4.71 -1.04 -17.97
N LEU A 353 5.10 -1.26 -16.72
CA LEU A 353 4.55 -0.58 -15.54
C LEU A 353 5.69 -0.08 -14.65
N ALA A 354 5.51 1.09 -14.06
CA ALA A 354 6.37 1.63 -13.01
C ALA A 354 5.60 1.67 -11.69
N HIS A 355 6.01 0.86 -10.72
CA HIS A 355 5.46 0.77 -9.38
C HIS A 355 6.31 1.60 -8.40
N PHE A 356 5.73 2.64 -7.82
CA PHE A 356 6.44 3.46 -6.83
C PHE A 356 6.32 2.83 -5.44
N CYS A 357 7.45 2.41 -4.91
CA CYS A 357 7.51 1.62 -3.69
C CYS A 357 7.97 2.48 -2.51
N GLN A 358 7.41 2.20 -1.34
CA GLN A 358 7.97 2.64 -0.07
C GLN A 358 8.59 1.46 0.65
N GLY A 359 9.89 1.55 0.90
CA GLY A 359 10.68 0.53 1.57
C GLY A 359 12.13 0.76 1.23
N GLY A 360 12.99 0.73 2.24
CA GLY A 360 14.43 0.85 2.07
C GLY A 360 15.16 -0.05 3.04
N VAL A 361 16.35 0.37 3.45
CA VAL A 361 17.21 -0.40 4.35
C VAL A 361 16.48 -0.80 5.64
N ARG A 362 15.77 0.13 6.29
CA ARG A 362 15.09 -0.13 7.56
C ARG A 362 14.01 -1.20 7.44
N GLU A 363 13.11 -1.04 6.48
CA GLU A 363 12.05 -2.03 6.23
C GLU A 363 12.65 -3.38 5.81
N GLY A 364 13.73 -3.37 5.03
CA GLY A 364 14.41 -4.60 4.61
C GLY A 364 15.06 -5.38 5.76
N LEU A 365 15.66 -4.68 6.72
CA LEU A 365 16.24 -5.28 7.92
C LEU A 365 15.15 -5.96 8.75
N LEU A 366 14.05 -5.24 9.00
CA LEU A 366 12.92 -5.76 9.77
C LEU A 366 12.23 -6.92 9.05
N PHE A 367 12.00 -6.80 7.74
CA PHE A 367 11.37 -7.85 6.94
C PHE A 367 12.22 -9.13 6.90
N ARG A 368 13.56 -8.99 6.93
CA ARG A 368 14.50 -10.11 7.02
C ARG A 368 14.39 -10.89 8.33
N GLU A 369 13.92 -10.28 9.41
CA GLU A 369 13.70 -10.99 10.69
C GLU A 369 12.42 -11.85 10.67
N LEU A 370 11.47 -11.53 9.80
CA LEU A 370 10.20 -12.25 9.74
C LEU A 370 10.36 -13.64 9.13
N GLU A 371 9.64 -14.62 9.65
CA GLU A 371 9.53 -15.95 9.05
C GLU A 371 8.88 -15.90 7.66
N PRO A 372 9.24 -16.81 6.72
CA PRO A 372 8.63 -16.86 5.40
C PRO A 372 7.10 -16.94 5.42
N SER A 373 6.52 -17.69 6.37
CA SER A 373 5.06 -17.79 6.54
C SER A 373 4.41 -16.45 6.86
N ILE A 374 5.06 -15.61 7.67
CA ILE A 374 4.61 -14.25 7.96
C ILE A 374 4.78 -13.41 6.71
N ARG A 375 5.95 -13.40 6.07
CA ARG A 375 6.22 -12.63 4.84
C ARG A 375 5.22 -12.91 3.71
N ALA A 376 4.72 -14.14 3.62
CA ALA A 376 3.75 -14.58 2.64
C ALA A 376 2.33 -14.02 2.84
N GLN A 377 2.02 -13.51 4.04
CA GLN A 377 0.70 -12.92 4.31
C GLN A 377 0.45 -11.69 3.44
N ASP A 378 -0.82 -11.44 3.10
CA ASP A 378 -1.20 -10.26 2.35
C ASP A 378 -1.31 -9.03 3.28
N PRO A 379 -0.66 -7.90 2.96
CA PRO A 379 -0.67 -6.72 3.82
C PRO A 379 -2.06 -6.12 4.00
N LEU A 380 -2.96 -6.27 3.02
CA LEU A 380 -4.35 -5.79 3.11
C LEU A 380 -5.14 -6.60 4.13
N GLU A 381 -4.96 -7.91 4.19
CA GLU A 381 -5.63 -8.74 5.19
C GLU A 381 -5.10 -8.48 6.59
N VAL A 382 -3.78 -8.44 6.76
CA VAL A 382 -3.17 -8.22 8.08
C VAL A 382 -3.55 -6.85 8.65
N THR A 383 -3.54 -5.80 7.82
CA THR A 383 -3.91 -4.46 8.32
C THR A 383 -5.37 -4.37 8.74
N THR A 384 -6.25 -5.12 8.07
CA THR A 384 -7.69 -5.07 8.31
C THR A 384 -8.12 -6.00 9.44
N GLN A 385 -7.34 -7.07 9.71
CA GLN A 385 -7.60 -8.04 10.76
C GLN A 385 -7.78 -7.40 12.15
N ARG A 386 -7.15 -6.25 12.41
CA ARG A 386 -7.35 -5.46 13.64
C ARG A 386 -8.82 -5.16 13.96
N PHE A 387 -9.65 -5.08 12.93
CA PHE A 387 -11.06 -4.71 13.06
C PHE A 387 -12.00 -5.88 12.84
N ALA A 388 -11.47 -7.08 12.60
CA ALA A 388 -12.24 -8.26 12.25
C ALA A 388 -13.23 -8.62 13.39
N PRO A 389 -14.51 -8.87 13.07
CA PRO A 389 -15.45 -9.44 14.03
C PRO A 389 -15.08 -10.89 14.36
N GLU A 390 -15.64 -11.44 15.43
CA GLU A 390 -15.34 -12.80 15.87
C GLU A 390 -15.64 -13.85 14.79
N SER A 391 -16.79 -13.76 14.13
CA SER A 391 -17.21 -14.71 13.07
C SER A 391 -16.78 -14.28 11.67
N VAL A 392 -15.59 -13.68 11.54
CA VAL A 392 -15.12 -13.15 10.25
C VAL A 392 -14.95 -14.23 9.16
N GLU A 393 -14.60 -15.47 9.53
CA GLU A 393 -14.54 -16.58 8.57
C GLU A 393 -15.90 -16.90 7.96
N ALA A 394 -16.94 -17.04 8.80
CA ALA A 394 -18.30 -17.26 8.35
C ALA A 394 -18.82 -16.10 7.49
N LEU A 395 -18.53 -14.85 7.86
CA LEU A 395 -18.89 -13.67 7.07
C LEU A 395 -18.17 -13.64 5.71
N TYR A 396 -16.88 -13.95 5.68
CA TYR A 396 -16.10 -14.06 4.45
C TYR A 396 -16.69 -15.14 3.52
N ASN A 397 -17.02 -16.32 4.06
CA ASN A 397 -17.64 -17.38 3.28
C ASN A 397 -19.00 -16.96 2.69
N LEU A 398 -19.85 -16.29 3.47
CA LEU A 398 -21.11 -15.74 2.97
C LEU A 398 -20.89 -14.74 1.82
N LEU A 399 -19.88 -13.86 1.92
CA LEU A 399 -19.51 -12.95 0.83
C LEU A 399 -19.02 -13.71 -0.40
N MET A 400 -18.19 -14.74 -0.24
CA MET A 400 -17.70 -15.57 -1.34
C MET A 400 -18.82 -16.34 -2.04
N PHE A 401 -19.84 -16.79 -1.32
CA PHE A 401 -21.02 -17.44 -1.90
C PHE A 401 -22.00 -16.46 -2.57
N SER A 402 -21.82 -15.15 -2.37
CA SER A 402 -22.72 -14.14 -2.90
C SER A 402 -22.52 -13.82 -4.38
N PHE A 403 -21.47 -14.33 -5.01
CA PHE A 403 -21.23 -14.17 -6.45
C PHE A 403 -20.92 -15.51 -7.14
N PRO A 404 -21.35 -15.69 -8.41
CA PRO A 404 -21.29 -17.01 -9.03
C PRO A 404 -19.87 -17.44 -9.41
N LYS A 405 -19.63 -18.75 -9.40
CA LYS A 405 -18.48 -19.37 -10.09
C LYS A 405 -18.55 -19.05 -11.60
N PRO A 406 -17.44 -19.17 -12.37
CA PRO A 406 -17.47 -18.97 -13.82
C PRO A 406 -18.60 -19.76 -14.51
N SER A 407 -19.28 -19.16 -15.49
CA SER A 407 -20.36 -19.81 -16.23
C SER A 407 -19.84 -21.01 -17.02
N GLN A 408 -20.74 -21.95 -17.35
CA GLN A 408 -20.42 -23.02 -18.29
C GLN A 408 -19.97 -22.41 -19.63
N GLY A 409 -18.78 -22.77 -20.10
CA GLY A 409 -18.14 -22.19 -21.29
C GLY A 409 -17.34 -20.90 -21.06
N GLY A 410 -17.26 -20.39 -19.82
CA GLY A 410 -16.36 -19.29 -19.45
C GLY A 410 -16.76 -17.89 -19.96
N THR A 411 -18.00 -17.73 -20.43
CA THR A 411 -18.52 -16.46 -21.00
C THR A 411 -18.77 -15.37 -19.95
N ARG A 412 -19.01 -15.76 -18.69
CA ARG A 412 -19.19 -14.86 -17.54
C ARG A 412 -18.33 -15.35 -16.37
N ARG A 413 -17.66 -14.42 -15.69
CA ARG A 413 -16.88 -14.69 -14.49
C ARG A 413 -16.92 -13.48 -13.56
N PHE A 414 -16.69 -13.72 -12.28
CA PHE A 414 -16.39 -12.64 -11.35
C PHE A 414 -15.01 -12.04 -11.68
N PRO A 415 -14.80 -10.71 -11.57
CA PRO A 415 -13.54 -10.08 -11.95
C PRO A 415 -12.38 -10.57 -11.08
N GLU A 416 -11.36 -11.15 -11.72
CA GLU A 416 -10.15 -11.65 -11.04
C GLU A 416 -9.36 -10.54 -10.34
N SER A 417 -9.56 -9.29 -10.77
CA SER A 417 -8.97 -8.10 -10.18
C SER A 417 -9.54 -7.73 -8.80
N ILE A 418 -10.73 -8.22 -8.44
CA ILE A 418 -11.23 -8.17 -7.07
C ILE A 418 -10.75 -9.44 -6.37
N SER A 419 -9.56 -9.38 -5.80
CA SER A 419 -8.94 -10.55 -5.19
C SER A 419 -9.69 -11.03 -3.94
N LYS A 420 -9.46 -12.28 -3.55
CA LYS A 420 -9.91 -12.83 -2.27
C LYS A 420 -9.47 -11.96 -1.07
N HIS A 421 -8.30 -11.32 -1.18
CA HIS A 421 -7.75 -10.45 -0.14
C HIS A 421 -8.54 -9.15 0.01
N VAL A 422 -9.07 -8.58 -1.08
CA VAL A 422 -9.98 -7.42 -1.02
C VAL A 422 -11.31 -7.81 -0.36
N ILE A 423 -11.85 -8.97 -0.70
CA ILE A 423 -13.10 -9.49 -0.10
C ILE A 423 -12.89 -9.77 1.39
N ARG A 424 -11.75 -10.38 1.75
CA ARG A 424 -11.38 -10.62 3.15
C ARG A 424 -11.18 -9.31 3.91
N GLY A 425 -10.50 -8.34 3.31
CA GLY A 425 -10.34 -7.00 3.88
C GLY A 425 -11.69 -6.30 4.11
N PHE A 426 -12.65 -6.47 3.20
CA PHE A 426 -14.01 -5.97 3.39
C PHE A 426 -14.73 -6.68 4.55
N ALA A 427 -14.68 -8.02 4.62
CA ALA A 427 -15.25 -8.79 5.72
C ALA A 427 -14.68 -8.37 7.09
N ASN A 428 -13.37 -8.14 7.15
CA ASN A 428 -12.68 -7.68 8.35
C ASN A 428 -13.19 -6.31 8.84
N ILE A 429 -13.56 -5.37 7.96
CA ILE A 429 -13.80 -3.97 8.38
C ILE A 429 -15.22 -3.45 8.13
N MET A 430 -16.12 -4.25 7.56
CA MET A 430 -17.47 -3.81 7.21
C MET A 430 -18.33 -3.37 8.41
N TYR A 431 -17.93 -3.70 9.64
CA TYR A 431 -18.60 -3.29 10.89
C TYR A 431 -17.99 -2.06 11.57
N VAL A 432 -16.86 -1.54 11.11
CA VAL A 432 -16.12 -0.46 11.81
C VAL A 432 -16.94 0.82 11.98
N HIS A 433 -17.79 1.15 11.01
CA HIS A 433 -18.53 2.40 10.99
C HIS A 433 -19.99 2.23 11.45
N THR A 434 -20.35 1.11 12.11
CA THR A 434 -21.74 0.85 12.55
C THR A 434 -22.19 1.79 13.66
N ILE A 435 -21.25 2.24 14.49
CA ILE A 435 -21.47 3.17 15.60
C ILE A 435 -21.71 4.60 15.12
N MET A 436 -21.43 4.89 13.85
CA MET A 436 -21.58 6.23 13.29
C MET A 436 -23.01 6.48 12.84
N ASP A 437 -23.44 7.72 12.94
CA ASP A 437 -24.71 8.16 12.37
C ASP A 437 -24.77 7.86 10.87
N LYS A 438 -25.99 7.58 10.40
CA LYS A 438 -26.25 7.20 9.00
C LYS A 438 -25.69 8.23 8.02
N GLU A 439 -25.71 9.51 8.38
CA GLU A 439 -25.23 10.63 7.56
C GLU A 439 -23.71 10.64 7.36
N LEU A 440 -22.94 10.03 8.28
CA LEU A 440 -21.48 10.06 8.27
C LEU A 440 -20.86 8.72 7.89
N ALA A 441 -21.54 7.61 8.19
CA ALA A 441 -20.99 6.28 8.02
C ALA A 441 -20.51 6.01 6.58
N SER A 442 -21.29 6.38 5.56
CA SER A 442 -20.90 6.22 4.14
C SER A 442 -19.63 7.02 3.80
N THR A 443 -19.56 8.28 4.23
CA THR A 443 -18.39 9.15 3.97
C THR A 443 -17.15 8.64 4.70
N ALA A 444 -17.24 8.37 6.00
CA ALA A 444 -16.11 7.87 6.77
C ALA A 444 -15.59 6.52 6.24
N ALA A 445 -16.52 5.62 5.88
CA ALA A 445 -16.20 4.33 5.28
C ALA A 445 -15.48 4.48 3.93
N MET A 446 -15.90 5.44 3.09
CA MET A 446 -15.23 5.75 1.82
C MET A 446 -13.80 6.28 2.01
N TYR A 447 -13.54 7.10 3.04
CA TYR A 447 -12.22 7.66 3.32
C TYR A 447 -11.25 6.70 4.02
N SER A 448 -11.72 5.53 4.47
CA SER A 448 -10.93 4.58 5.26
C SER A 448 -9.62 4.16 4.59
N THR A 449 -9.59 4.09 3.26
CA THR A 449 -8.44 3.56 2.51
C THR A 449 -7.47 4.63 2.01
N SER A 450 -7.88 5.90 1.95
CA SER A 450 -7.09 7.00 1.38
C SER A 450 -6.44 7.88 2.46
N THR A 451 -7.21 8.26 3.47
CA THR A 451 -6.77 9.14 4.58
C THR A 451 -7.12 8.60 5.96
N GLY A 452 -7.94 7.55 6.03
CA GLY A 452 -8.39 6.94 7.27
C GLY A 452 -7.53 5.75 7.72
N LEU A 453 -8.22 4.77 8.30
CA LEU A 453 -7.66 3.65 9.08
C LEU A 453 -6.62 2.78 8.36
N MET A 454 -6.55 2.85 7.03
CA MET A 454 -5.64 2.01 6.21
C MET A 454 -4.66 2.84 5.37
N ALA A 455 -4.63 4.16 5.56
CA ALA A 455 -3.74 5.04 4.79
C ALA A 455 -2.25 4.74 5.03
N PHE A 456 -1.91 4.17 6.19
CA PHE A 456 -0.54 3.81 6.55
C PHE A 456 -0.08 2.47 5.94
N THR A 457 -1.00 1.60 5.52
CA THR A 457 -0.68 0.24 5.06
C THR A 457 0.14 0.29 3.80
N ARG A 458 1.20 -0.51 3.73
CA ARG A 458 2.11 -0.55 2.59
C ARG A 458 1.70 -1.59 1.56
N GLY A 459 1.97 -1.26 0.28
CA GLY A 459 1.76 -2.06 -0.94
C GLY A 459 0.35 -2.60 -1.18
N VAL A 460 -0.65 -1.93 -0.61
CA VAL A 460 -2.01 -1.96 -1.15
C VAL A 460 -2.07 -1.03 -2.37
N SER A 461 -2.46 -1.56 -3.53
CA SER A 461 -2.63 -0.80 -4.76
C SER A 461 -3.68 0.31 -4.63
N HIS A 462 -3.58 1.36 -5.44
CA HIS A 462 -4.60 2.41 -5.45
C HIS A 462 -5.96 1.89 -5.92
N GLU A 463 -5.95 0.91 -6.81
CA GLU A 463 -7.11 0.21 -7.32
C GLU A 463 -7.81 -0.59 -6.22
N ASP A 464 -7.07 -1.35 -5.39
CA ASP A 464 -7.65 -2.08 -4.26
C ASP A 464 -8.18 -1.15 -3.17
N ARG A 465 -7.49 -0.03 -2.93
CA ARG A 465 -8.01 1.04 -2.05
C ARG A 465 -9.34 1.57 -2.54
N ALA A 466 -9.50 1.78 -3.86
CA ALA A 466 -10.75 2.23 -4.45
C ALA A 466 -11.85 1.16 -4.39
N ARG A 467 -11.55 -0.10 -4.75
CA ARG A 467 -12.49 -1.23 -4.64
C ARG A 467 -13.03 -1.34 -3.22
N LEU A 468 -12.15 -1.37 -2.23
CA LEU A 468 -12.53 -1.50 -0.82
C LEU A 468 -13.30 -0.26 -0.32
N ALA A 469 -12.86 0.96 -0.67
CA ALA A 469 -13.59 2.19 -0.31
C ALA A 469 -15.02 2.19 -0.86
N LEU A 470 -15.23 1.78 -2.11
CA LEU A 470 -16.54 1.73 -2.74
C LEU A 470 -17.42 0.59 -2.18
N MET A 471 -16.84 -0.55 -1.80
CA MET A 471 -17.56 -1.60 -1.07
C MET A 471 -18.05 -1.09 0.28
N LEU A 472 -17.17 -0.43 1.03
CA LEU A 472 -17.46 0.13 2.35
C LEU A 472 -18.50 1.25 2.28
N GLU A 473 -18.37 2.16 1.33
CA GLU A 473 -19.38 3.20 1.10
C GLU A 473 -20.75 2.58 0.78
N SER A 474 -20.79 1.62 -0.12
CA SER A 474 -22.03 0.94 -0.49
C SER A 474 -22.61 0.10 0.66
N ARG A 475 -21.78 -0.41 1.57
CA ARG A 475 -22.22 -1.07 2.80
C ARG A 475 -23.10 -0.17 3.68
N TYR A 476 -22.88 1.14 3.66
CA TYR A 476 -23.67 2.11 4.44
C TYR A 476 -24.73 2.83 3.59
N MET A 477 -25.25 2.16 2.56
CA MET A 477 -26.23 2.67 1.60
C MET A 477 -25.69 3.69 0.58
N GLY A 478 -24.45 4.16 0.74
CA GLY A 478 -23.77 5.01 -0.24
C GLY A 478 -24.49 6.35 -0.50
N GLU A 479 -25.15 6.85 0.54
CA GLU A 479 -25.74 8.18 0.57
C GLU A 479 -24.64 9.16 0.95
N LEU A 480 -24.32 10.09 0.04
CA LEU A 480 -23.20 11.02 0.19
C LEU A 480 -23.66 12.46 0.01
N PRO A 481 -23.13 13.42 0.80
CA PRO A 481 -23.38 14.83 0.53
C PRO A 481 -22.71 15.25 -0.79
N PRO A 482 -23.25 16.27 -1.51
CA PRO A 482 -22.78 16.65 -2.84
C PRO A 482 -21.28 16.93 -2.97
N ARG A 483 -20.64 17.40 -1.89
CA ARG A 483 -19.19 17.66 -1.85
C ARG A 483 -18.34 16.39 -2.01
N GLU A 484 -18.87 15.24 -1.59
CA GLU A 484 -18.16 13.96 -1.60
C GLU A 484 -18.31 13.21 -2.94
N SER A 485 -19.30 13.60 -3.77
CA SER A 485 -19.54 12.98 -5.07
C SER A 485 -18.32 13.00 -5.97
N LYS A 486 -17.57 14.11 -5.97
CA LYS A 486 -16.34 14.25 -6.76
C LYS A 486 -15.25 13.26 -6.32
N PHE A 487 -15.14 13.02 -5.02
CA PHE A 487 -14.17 12.05 -4.50
C PHE A 487 -14.55 10.63 -4.88
N LYS A 488 -15.85 10.28 -4.79
CA LYS A 488 -16.36 9.00 -5.27
C LYS A 488 -16.12 8.80 -6.77
N GLU A 489 -16.43 9.79 -7.60
CA GLU A 489 -16.19 9.76 -9.05
C GLU A 489 -14.70 9.58 -9.36
N ALA A 490 -13.81 10.26 -8.62
CA ALA A 490 -12.38 10.09 -8.74
C ALA A 490 -11.92 8.66 -8.39
N LEU A 491 -12.45 8.05 -7.32
CA LEU A 491 -12.19 6.63 -6.98
C LEU A 491 -12.70 5.68 -8.07
N GLN A 492 -13.88 5.96 -8.63
CA GLN A 492 -14.42 5.17 -9.73
C GLN A 492 -13.57 5.28 -10.99
N SER A 493 -12.92 6.43 -11.23
CA SER A 493 -12.14 6.66 -12.45
C SER A 493 -10.84 5.87 -12.53
N ILE A 494 -10.35 5.33 -11.41
CA ILE A 494 -9.10 4.56 -11.35
C ILE A 494 -9.32 3.05 -11.39
N ILE A 495 -10.56 2.59 -11.51
CA ILE A 495 -10.93 1.19 -11.72
C ILE A 495 -11.95 1.09 -12.87
N THR A 496 -12.21 -0.13 -13.36
CA THR A 496 -13.15 -0.34 -14.47
C THR A 496 -14.61 -0.19 -14.03
N PRO A 497 -15.53 0.19 -14.94
CA PRO A 497 -16.97 0.22 -14.64
C PRO A 497 -17.53 -1.10 -14.09
N GLU A 498 -16.97 -2.23 -14.52
CA GLU A 498 -17.27 -3.57 -14.00
C GLU A 498 -16.95 -3.68 -12.50
N GLU A 499 -15.74 -3.28 -12.12
CA GLU A 499 -15.30 -3.34 -10.72
C GLU A 499 -16.06 -2.36 -9.83
N VAL A 500 -16.41 -1.17 -10.34
CA VAL A 500 -17.27 -0.21 -9.60
C VAL A 500 -18.61 -0.84 -9.26
N TRP A 501 -19.25 -1.50 -10.23
CA TRP A 501 -20.55 -2.13 -10.01
C TRP A 501 -20.46 -3.32 -9.06
N TRP A 502 -19.43 -4.17 -9.19
CA TRP A 502 -19.22 -5.30 -8.28
C TRP A 502 -18.88 -4.85 -6.86
N ALA A 503 -18.09 -3.79 -6.70
CA ALA A 503 -17.85 -3.17 -5.38
C ALA A 503 -19.16 -2.69 -4.76
N ALA A 504 -20.02 -2.02 -5.55
CA ALA A 504 -21.34 -1.61 -5.07
C ALA A 504 -22.21 -2.82 -4.69
N TYR A 505 -22.25 -3.87 -5.51
CA TYR A 505 -22.99 -5.12 -5.24
C TYR A 505 -22.54 -5.76 -3.93
N LEU A 506 -21.24 -6.02 -3.76
CA LEU A 506 -20.67 -6.61 -2.55
C LEU A 506 -20.92 -5.73 -1.31
N GLY A 507 -20.85 -4.41 -1.45
CA GLY A 507 -21.26 -3.49 -0.39
C GLY A 507 -22.72 -3.69 0.03
N ARG A 508 -23.66 -3.85 -0.91
CA ARG A 508 -25.07 -4.11 -0.59
C ARG A 508 -25.31 -5.50 -0.01
N VAL A 509 -24.55 -6.51 -0.43
CA VAL A 509 -24.55 -7.81 0.25
C VAL A 509 -24.05 -7.64 1.69
N GLY A 510 -22.97 -6.89 1.90
CA GLY A 510 -22.51 -6.53 3.24
C GLY A 510 -23.58 -5.81 4.06
N TYR A 511 -24.37 -4.92 3.45
CA TYR A 511 -25.50 -4.26 4.13
C TYR A 511 -26.52 -5.30 4.60
N LEU A 512 -26.92 -6.24 3.73
CA LEU A 512 -27.83 -7.32 4.08
C LEU A 512 -27.27 -8.17 5.24
N LEU A 513 -25.99 -8.55 5.18
CA LEU A 513 -25.33 -9.32 6.24
C LEU A 513 -25.29 -8.56 7.56
N GLY A 514 -24.98 -7.25 7.54
CA GLY A 514 -24.99 -6.42 8.75
C GLY A 514 -26.38 -6.20 9.35
N ARG A 515 -27.45 -6.34 8.57
CA ARG A 515 -28.83 -6.36 9.10
C ARG A 515 -29.19 -7.71 9.72
N LEU A 516 -28.67 -8.79 9.14
CA LEU A 516 -28.88 -10.15 9.61
C LEU A 516 -28.07 -10.48 10.85
N TYR A 517 -26.84 -9.97 10.94
CA TYR A 517 -25.86 -10.25 12.00
C TYR A 517 -25.29 -8.92 12.53
N PRO A 518 -26.07 -8.13 13.27
CA PRO A 518 -25.67 -6.77 13.66
C PRO A 518 -24.41 -6.70 14.53
N SER A 519 -24.14 -7.73 15.33
CA SER A 519 -22.90 -7.85 16.11
C SER A 519 -21.70 -8.33 15.29
N GLY A 520 -21.92 -8.81 14.06
CA GLY A 520 -20.90 -9.52 13.30
C GLY A 520 -20.64 -10.95 13.77
N GLU A 521 -21.42 -11.45 14.74
CA GLU A 521 -21.36 -12.82 15.23
C GLU A 521 -22.35 -13.72 14.50
N ILE A 522 -21.91 -14.93 14.18
CA ILE A 522 -22.66 -15.99 13.53
C ILE A 522 -22.49 -17.27 14.34
N ASP A 523 -23.58 -17.79 14.88
CA ASP A 523 -23.62 -19.15 15.41
C ASP A 523 -23.66 -20.14 14.23
N GLU A 524 -22.51 -20.74 13.92
CA GLU A 524 -22.38 -21.69 12.80
C GLU A 524 -23.14 -23.00 13.04
N SER A 525 -23.50 -23.33 14.30
CA SER A 525 -24.38 -24.48 14.58
C SER A 525 -25.85 -24.19 14.25
N LYS A 526 -26.21 -22.91 14.16
CA LYS A 526 -27.57 -22.44 13.88
C LYS A 526 -27.55 -21.21 12.96
N PRO A 527 -27.03 -21.33 11.71
CA PRO A 527 -26.95 -20.21 10.80
C PRO A 527 -28.35 -19.69 10.47
N ARG A 528 -28.52 -18.36 10.46
CA ARG A 528 -29.79 -17.73 10.08
C ARG A 528 -30.07 -17.88 8.58
N ILE A 529 -29.01 -17.92 7.79
CA ILE A 529 -29.05 -18.03 6.34
C ILE A 529 -27.88 -18.86 5.79
N VAL A 530 -28.08 -19.48 4.63
CA VAL A 530 -27.02 -19.92 3.72
C VAL A 530 -27.17 -19.15 2.41
N LEU A 531 -26.06 -18.73 1.81
CA LEU A 531 -26.04 -18.07 0.50
C LEU A 531 -25.55 -19.01 -0.58
N SER A 532 -26.16 -18.92 -1.76
CA SER A 532 -25.65 -19.51 -2.98
C SER A 532 -25.97 -18.60 -4.17
N SER A 533 -25.18 -18.67 -5.23
CA SER A 533 -25.40 -17.79 -6.39
C SER A 533 -25.08 -18.48 -7.71
N GLU A 534 -25.79 -18.06 -8.74
CA GLU A 534 -25.65 -18.56 -10.11
C GLU A 534 -25.78 -17.43 -11.13
N TRP A 535 -25.16 -17.64 -12.29
CA TRP A 535 -25.47 -16.83 -13.46
C TRP A 535 -26.91 -17.13 -13.91
N ALA A 536 -27.63 -16.10 -14.33
CA ALA A 536 -29.00 -16.24 -14.82
C ALA A 536 -29.16 -15.46 -16.13
N TRP A 537 -29.92 -16.02 -17.08
CA TRP A 537 -30.09 -15.50 -18.46
C TRP A 537 -31.53 -15.09 -18.77
N ASP A 538 -32.45 -15.35 -17.86
CA ASP A 538 -33.89 -15.14 -18.01
C ASP A 538 -34.42 -14.04 -17.05
N LEU A 539 -33.57 -13.10 -16.64
CA LEU A 539 -33.91 -12.07 -15.66
C LEU A 539 -34.73 -10.90 -16.26
N GLY A 540 -35.63 -10.37 -15.44
CA GLY A 540 -36.48 -9.20 -15.73
C GLY A 540 -37.74 -9.51 -16.54
N ARG A 541 -38.57 -8.47 -16.78
CA ARG A 541 -39.95 -8.63 -17.30
C ARG A 541 -40.08 -9.43 -18.61
N LYS A 542 -39.12 -9.30 -19.53
CA LYS A 542 -39.12 -9.99 -20.83
C LYS A 542 -38.37 -11.34 -20.83
N LYS A 543 -37.85 -11.80 -19.67
CA LYS A 543 -37.01 -13.00 -19.54
C LYS A 543 -35.85 -13.12 -20.55
N LYS A 544 -35.18 -11.99 -20.81
CA LYS A 544 -34.03 -11.88 -21.74
C LYS A 544 -32.84 -11.17 -21.10
N GLY A 545 -32.83 -11.08 -19.77
CA GLY A 545 -31.81 -10.34 -19.05
C GLY A 545 -30.78 -11.26 -18.45
N GLU A 546 -29.52 -10.92 -18.65
CA GLU A 546 -28.41 -11.62 -18.03
C GLU A 546 -28.01 -10.95 -16.71
N GLY A 547 -27.55 -11.74 -15.75
CA GLY A 547 -27.02 -11.23 -14.50
C GLY A 547 -26.84 -12.30 -13.43
N VAL A 548 -26.98 -11.87 -12.17
CA VAL A 548 -26.72 -12.70 -10.99
C VAL A 548 -28.04 -13.03 -10.30
N GLN A 549 -28.26 -14.32 -10.00
CA GLN A 549 -29.27 -14.74 -9.05
C GLN A 549 -28.58 -15.12 -7.73
N LEU A 550 -28.96 -14.46 -6.64
CA LEU A 550 -28.53 -14.75 -5.28
C LEU A 550 -29.66 -15.45 -4.53
N THR A 551 -29.42 -16.66 -4.07
CA THR A 551 -30.37 -17.42 -3.25
C THR A 551 -30.00 -17.28 -1.78
N ILE A 552 -30.99 -16.92 -0.97
CA ILE A 552 -30.92 -16.86 0.49
C ILE A 552 -31.77 -18.00 1.03
N SER A 553 -31.10 -19.06 1.48
CA SER A 553 -31.76 -20.21 2.08
C SER A 553 -31.92 -19.98 3.58
N ILE A 554 -33.14 -20.15 4.09
CA ILE A 554 -33.48 -20.05 5.52
C ILE A 554 -34.04 -21.39 6.00
N GLN A 555 -33.83 -21.70 7.28
CA GLN A 555 -34.35 -22.92 7.87
C GLN A 555 -35.87 -23.00 7.73
N LYS A 556 -36.35 -24.10 7.14
CA LYS A 556 -37.77 -24.41 7.08
C LYS A 556 -38.29 -24.70 8.49
N MET A 557 -39.22 -23.88 8.97
CA MET A 557 -39.85 -24.03 10.28
C MET A 557 -41.36 -24.13 10.12
N LYS A 558 -41.99 -25.09 10.81
CA LYS A 558 -43.47 -25.20 10.83
C LYS A 558 -44.12 -23.94 11.42
N HIS A 559 -43.45 -23.31 12.38
CA HIS A 559 -43.87 -22.04 12.96
C HIS A 559 -42.63 -21.15 13.15
N ASP A 560 -42.50 -20.10 12.34
CA ASP A 560 -41.44 -19.10 12.43
C ASP A 560 -41.98 -17.83 13.15
N PRO A 561 -41.75 -17.67 14.46
CA PRO A 561 -42.21 -16.50 15.20
C PRO A 561 -41.51 -15.21 14.75
N ALA A 562 -40.26 -15.30 14.27
CA ALA A 562 -39.48 -14.15 13.79
C ALA A 562 -39.92 -13.70 12.39
N LYS A 563 -40.65 -14.55 11.65
CA LYS A 563 -41.08 -14.31 10.27
C LYS A 563 -39.90 -13.85 9.41
N LEU A 564 -38.76 -14.52 9.53
CA LEU A 564 -37.48 -14.13 8.94
C LEU A 564 -37.60 -13.91 7.43
N LYS A 565 -38.33 -14.79 6.73
CA LYS A 565 -38.62 -14.62 5.30
C LYS A 565 -39.27 -13.28 4.97
N LYS A 566 -40.20 -12.82 5.81
CA LYS A 566 -40.90 -11.54 5.65
C LYS A 566 -39.97 -10.38 6.01
N ALA A 567 -39.23 -10.49 7.12
CA ALA A 567 -38.28 -9.47 7.58
C ALA A 567 -37.17 -9.20 6.55
N LEU A 568 -36.73 -10.24 5.84
CA LEU A 568 -35.71 -10.13 4.80
C LEU A 568 -36.15 -9.39 3.53
N ARG A 569 -37.44 -9.33 3.23
CA ARG A 569 -37.95 -8.77 1.95
C ARG A 569 -37.51 -7.32 1.73
N ASP A 570 -37.53 -6.51 2.78
CA ASP A 570 -37.17 -5.09 2.66
C ASP A 570 -35.67 -4.90 2.39
N HIS A 571 -34.84 -5.78 2.94
CA HIS A 571 -33.40 -5.78 2.72
C HIS A 571 -33.02 -6.35 1.35
N VAL A 572 -33.73 -7.37 0.88
CA VAL A 572 -33.57 -7.95 -0.45
C VAL A 572 -33.75 -6.90 -1.56
N ASN A 573 -34.79 -6.07 -1.45
CA ASN A 573 -35.07 -5.00 -2.40
C ASN A 573 -33.90 -4.00 -2.55
N ILE A 574 -33.09 -3.81 -1.52
CA ILE A 574 -31.95 -2.89 -1.56
C ILE A 574 -30.82 -3.45 -2.43
N VAL A 575 -30.56 -4.75 -2.36
CA VAL A 575 -29.56 -5.42 -3.21
C VAL A 575 -30.05 -5.47 -4.66
N GLU A 576 -31.30 -5.87 -4.91
CA GLU A 576 -31.87 -5.95 -6.26
C GLU A 576 -31.91 -4.59 -6.99
N LYS A 577 -31.99 -3.47 -6.25
CA LYS A 577 -31.95 -2.13 -6.84
C LYS A 577 -30.66 -1.90 -7.64
N ILE A 578 -29.51 -2.46 -7.25
CA ILE A 578 -28.26 -2.34 -8.02
C ILE A 578 -28.40 -2.92 -9.44
N GLY A 579 -29.23 -3.95 -9.59
CA GLY A 579 -29.47 -4.59 -10.88
C GLY A 579 -30.35 -3.78 -11.87
N LYS A 580 -30.87 -2.62 -11.47
CA LYS A 580 -31.72 -1.79 -12.32
C LYS A 580 -30.85 -0.95 -13.26
N LYS A 581 -31.21 -0.89 -14.54
CA LYS A 581 -30.49 -0.13 -15.59
C LYS A 581 -30.13 1.32 -15.20
N LYS A 582 -31.01 2.01 -14.48
CA LYS A 582 -30.75 3.39 -14.03
C LYS A 582 -29.59 3.53 -13.03
N ASN A 583 -29.19 2.42 -12.41
CA ASN A 583 -28.11 2.33 -11.44
C ASN A 583 -26.86 1.66 -12.04
N TRP A 584 -26.85 1.37 -13.34
CA TRP A 584 -25.67 0.88 -14.04
C TRP A 584 -24.64 2.01 -14.18
N ILE A 585 -23.36 1.63 -14.21
CA ILE A 585 -22.24 2.57 -14.25
C ILE A 585 -22.14 3.18 -15.63
N GLY A 586 -22.36 4.49 -15.75
CA GLY A 586 -22.55 5.18 -17.02
C GLY A 586 -24.01 5.26 -17.49
N GLY A 587 -24.98 4.90 -16.64
CA GLY A 587 -26.41 4.98 -16.94
C GLY A 587 -26.96 3.75 -17.67
N PRO A 588 -28.17 3.84 -18.27
CA PRO A 588 -28.90 2.69 -18.83
C PRO A 588 -28.19 1.90 -19.95
N ASP A 589 -27.25 2.55 -20.63
CA ASP A 589 -26.42 1.99 -21.71
C ASP A 589 -24.97 1.73 -21.26
N GLY A 590 -24.69 1.97 -19.97
CA GLY A 590 -23.41 1.70 -19.35
C GLY A 590 -23.25 0.25 -18.87
N TRP A 591 -22.28 0.04 -17.98
CA TRP A 591 -21.95 -1.29 -17.47
C TRP A 591 -22.82 -1.66 -16.27
N GLY A 592 -23.44 -2.83 -16.31
CA GLY A 592 -24.13 -3.41 -15.16
C GLY A 592 -24.77 -4.75 -15.47
N LEU A 593 -25.11 -5.47 -14.41
CA LEU A 593 -25.81 -6.75 -14.49
C LEU A 593 -27.19 -6.63 -13.87
N LYS A 594 -28.13 -7.50 -14.26
CA LYS A 594 -29.37 -7.66 -13.48
C LYS A 594 -29.07 -8.43 -12.21
N VAL A 595 -29.85 -8.17 -11.17
CA VAL A 595 -29.75 -8.87 -9.88
C VAL A 595 -31.13 -9.33 -9.50
N LYS A 596 -31.25 -10.60 -9.11
CA LYS A 596 -32.47 -11.19 -8.57
C LYS A 596 -32.13 -11.93 -7.29
N LEU A 597 -32.87 -11.66 -6.24
CA LEU A 597 -32.70 -12.33 -4.95
C LEU A 597 -33.88 -13.28 -4.73
N LYS A 598 -33.59 -14.53 -4.37
CA LYS A 598 -34.60 -15.56 -4.10
C LYS A 598 -34.47 -16.01 -2.66
N ILE A 599 -35.54 -15.90 -1.87
CA ILE A 599 -35.57 -16.48 -0.52
C ILE A 599 -36.23 -17.85 -0.59
N VAL A 600 -35.54 -18.89 -0.12
CA VAL A 600 -36.01 -20.29 -0.12
C VAL A 600 -36.06 -20.81 1.32
N GLU A 601 -37.13 -21.53 1.66
CA GLU A 601 -37.25 -22.24 2.94
C GLU A 601 -36.88 -23.70 2.71
N GLU A 602 -35.75 -24.12 3.28
CA GLU A 602 -35.22 -25.47 3.14
C GLU A 602 -34.50 -25.90 4.44
N ASP A 603 -34.17 -27.19 4.57
CA ASP A 603 -33.51 -27.71 5.76
C ASP A 603 -32.01 -27.44 5.70
N ILE A 604 -31.59 -26.26 6.18
CA ILE A 604 -30.19 -25.82 6.17
C ILE A 604 -29.38 -26.35 7.36
N LEU A 605 -30.04 -26.83 8.42
CA LEU A 605 -29.38 -27.40 9.60
C LEU A 605 -28.92 -28.86 9.41
N ILE A 606 -29.46 -29.56 8.40
CA ILE A 606 -29.15 -30.98 8.13
C ILE A 606 -27.85 -31.14 7.31
N LEU A 607 -27.37 -30.08 6.65
CA LEU A 607 -26.20 -30.12 5.77
C LEU A 607 -24.84 -30.13 6.51
N SER A 608 -24.81 -30.27 7.83
CA SER A 608 -23.57 -30.20 8.63
C SER A 608 -22.88 -31.55 8.88
N ASP A 609 -23.50 -32.70 8.58
CA ASP A 609 -22.90 -34.02 8.85
C ASP A 609 -22.35 -34.77 7.61
N ASP A 610 -22.75 -34.43 6.38
CA ASP A 610 -22.47 -35.26 5.18
C ASP A 610 -21.45 -34.67 4.18
N SER A 611 -20.64 -33.68 4.56
CA SER A 611 -19.59 -33.12 3.67
C SER A 611 -18.14 -33.32 4.15
N LEU A 612 -17.93 -34.23 5.12
CA LEU A 612 -16.62 -34.76 5.48
C LEU A 612 -16.40 -36.16 4.87
N HIS A 613 -16.33 -36.26 3.54
CA HIS A 613 -15.70 -37.38 2.84
C HIS A 613 -15.04 -36.93 1.53
#